data_AF-A0A8C4RLU1-F1
#
_entry.id   AF-A0A8C4RLU1-F1
#
_cell.length_a   1.000
_cell.length_b   1.000
_cell.length_c   1.000
_cell.angle_alpha   90.00
_cell.angle_beta   90.00
_cell.angle_gamma   90.00
#
_symmetry.space_group_name_H-M   'P 1'
#
loop_
_entity.id
_entity.type
_entity.pdbx_description
1 polymer ?
#
loop_
_entity_poly.entity_id
_entity_poly.type
_entity_poly.pdbx_seq_one_letter_code
_entity_poly.pdbx_strand_id
1 'polypeptide(L)'
;MAYEDVVPVSLSAKFQGSFAYFTVRDRMSTILTKIIDTIHRNKNKFFEEHGEEGVEAEKRAISLLSKLRNELQTDKPVLVLSDDQQDTEEWNQYMVRQQAVLDGNEVPSWFKSPWLYVECYMYRKVQESLNLNPPICNFDVFEEAKNKSFFESQLAIIAICTYQQSVLNKIEDLSEEHILEQFLKLLQVTLWGNKCDLSISAGKAISQQCSPIDSLEVLKPYILVDDSRSVWSVLINSSSAGSPPRVDIVLDNAGFELVTDLILADFLLSSRLASTIHFHGKYMPWFVSDTTKKDFEWTIKQVLRSNHKYMSKCGAQWKKYCKDGTWTFDDHKYWTLPHEFCDMSQVAPDLYNDLQKSSLILFKGDLNYRKLTGDRKWDYTVPFQRALRGFQPAPLCSLRTLKADVQVGLKPGQGENLSAADSNWMTNGKYAVIQFSSPCKQ
;
A
#
# COMPACT_ATOMS: atom_id res chain seq x y z
N MET A 1 9.30 10.69 33.51
CA MET A 1 8.94 9.30 33.87
C MET A 1 9.29 8.44 32.67
N ALA A 2 10.29 7.56 32.84
CA ALA A 2 10.66 6.62 31.79
C ALA A 2 9.44 5.71 31.55
N TYR A 3 8.78 5.85 30.40
CA TYR A 3 7.85 4.83 29.94
C TYR A 3 8.68 3.56 29.73
N GLU A 4 8.41 2.50 30.48
CA GLU A 4 9.00 1.19 30.20
C GLU A 4 8.78 0.82 28.72
N ASP A 5 9.79 0.21 28.10
CA ASP A 5 9.85 -0.20 26.68
C ASP A 5 8.94 -1.40 26.37
N VAL A 6 7.70 -1.37 26.86
CA VAL A 6 6.73 -2.43 26.61
C VAL A 6 6.07 -2.19 25.25
N VAL A 7 6.28 -3.12 24.32
CA VAL A 7 5.56 -3.16 23.03
C VAL A 7 4.13 -3.65 23.29
N PRO A 8 3.09 -2.89 22.91
CA PRO A 8 1.71 -3.32 23.10
C PRO A 8 1.36 -4.59 22.32
N VAL A 9 0.30 -5.25 22.76
CA VAL A 9 -0.25 -6.41 22.06
C VAL A 9 -0.72 -6.03 20.64
N SER A 10 -0.62 -6.98 19.72
CA SER A 10 -1.13 -6.81 18.36
C SER A 10 -2.65 -6.63 18.35
N LEU A 11 -3.14 -5.87 17.38
CA LEU A 11 -4.53 -5.93 16.96
C LEU A 11 -4.86 -7.37 16.53
N SER A 12 -6.05 -7.82 16.86
CA SER A 12 -6.46 -9.20 16.65
C SER A 12 -7.98 -9.31 16.74
N ALA A 13 -8.55 -10.25 16.00
CA ALA A 13 -9.97 -10.56 16.06
C ALA A 13 -10.40 -11.17 17.41
N LYS A 14 -9.48 -11.52 18.32
CA LYS A 14 -9.83 -11.98 19.67
C LYS A 14 -10.56 -10.91 20.48
N PHE A 15 -10.35 -9.64 20.11
CA PHE A 15 -11.04 -8.50 20.70
C PHE A 15 -12.36 -8.25 19.96
N GLN A 16 -13.44 -8.84 20.48
CA GLN A 16 -14.78 -8.62 19.94
C GLN A 16 -15.13 -7.13 19.91
N GLY A 17 -15.80 -6.70 18.83
CA GLY A 17 -16.14 -5.29 18.60
C GLY A 17 -15.03 -4.44 17.96
N SER A 18 -13.80 -4.95 17.86
CA SER A 18 -12.74 -4.27 17.11
C SER A 18 -12.96 -4.36 15.60
N PHE A 19 -12.33 -3.45 14.84
CA PHE A 19 -12.37 -3.50 13.38
C PHE A 19 -11.64 -4.72 12.82
N ALA A 20 -10.61 -5.22 13.53
CA ALA A 20 -9.96 -6.48 13.20
C ALA A 20 -10.94 -7.66 13.27
N TYR A 21 -11.77 -7.73 14.32
CA TYR A 21 -12.81 -8.76 14.43
C TYR A 21 -13.82 -8.69 13.29
N PHE A 22 -14.34 -7.50 12.98
CA PHE A 22 -15.23 -7.29 11.84
C PHE A 22 -14.57 -7.70 10.50
N THR A 23 -13.30 -7.34 10.31
CA THR A 23 -12.56 -7.64 9.09
C THR A 23 -12.35 -9.15 8.91
N VAL A 24 -11.90 -9.86 9.95
CA VAL A 24 -11.69 -11.31 9.90
C VAL A 24 -13.02 -12.06 9.72
N ARG A 25 -14.06 -11.68 10.47
CA ARG A 25 -15.36 -12.36 10.43
C ARG A 25 -16.09 -12.16 9.10
N ASP A 26 -16.18 -10.92 8.62
CA ASP A 26 -17.10 -10.57 7.53
C ASP A 26 -16.37 -10.24 6.22
N ARG A 27 -15.37 -9.36 6.28
CA ARG A 27 -14.72 -8.82 5.08
C ARG A 27 -13.85 -9.87 4.38
N MET A 28 -13.02 -10.61 5.13
CA MET A 28 -12.16 -11.65 4.56
C MET A 28 -12.95 -12.76 3.87
N SER A 29 -14.06 -13.21 4.48
CA SER A 29 -14.95 -14.21 3.86
C SER A 29 -15.62 -13.69 2.58
N THR A 30 -16.01 -12.40 2.59
CA THR A 30 -16.55 -11.72 1.40
C THR A 30 -15.51 -11.63 0.28
N ILE A 31 -14.26 -11.32 0.61
CA ILE A 31 -13.14 -11.25 -0.35
C ILE A 31 -12.90 -12.63 -0.97
N LEU A 32 -12.80 -13.70 -0.16
CA LEU A 32 -12.65 -15.07 -0.66
C LEU A 32 -13.79 -15.49 -1.59
N THR A 33 -15.02 -15.10 -1.25
CA THR A 33 -16.19 -15.37 -2.10
C THR A 33 -16.09 -14.67 -3.46
N LYS A 34 -15.63 -13.41 -3.49
CA LYS A 34 -15.38 -12.68 -4.74
C LYS A 34 -14.25 -13.30 -5.55
N ILE A 35 -13.19 -13.78 -4.90
CA ILE A 35 -12.08 -14.48 -5.59
C ILE A 35 -12.59 -15.76 -6.27
N ILE A 36 -13.37 -16.56 -5.54
CA ILE A 36 -14.01 -17.77 -6.08
C ILE A 36 -14.88 -17.43 -7.29
N ASP A 37 -15.70 -16.38 -7.19
CA ASP A 37 -16.52 -15.89 -8.30
C ASP A 37 -15.67 -15.46 -9.51
N THR A 38 -14.60 -14.71 -9.30
CA THR A 38 -13.70 -14.28 -10.38
C THR A 38 -13.07 -15.46 -11.11
N ILE A 39 -12.57 -16.45 -10.38
CA ILE A 39 -12.01 -17.67 -10.99
C ILE A 39 -13.09 -18.38 -11.80
N HIS A 40 -14.30 -18.52 -11.24
CA HIS A 40 -15.40 -19.19 -11.91
C HIS A 40 -15.84 -18.48 -13.20
N ARG A 41 -15.98 -17.15 -13.17
CA ARG A 41 -16.32 -16.33 -14.36
C ARG A 41 -15.27 -16.43 -15.47
N ASN A 42 -14.02 -16.76 -15.13
CA ASN A 42 -12.92 -16.92 -16.08
C ASN A 42 -12.77 -18.37 -16.60
N LYS A 43 -13.68 -19.30 -16.27
CA LYS A 43 -13.66 -20.68 -16.76
C LYS A 43 -13.50 -20.79 -18.29
N ASN A 44 -14.25 -19.99 -19.05
CA ASN A 44 -14.18 -20.01 -20.52
C ASN A 44 -12.80 -19.57 -21.02
N LYS A 45 -12.20 -18.55 -20.38
CA LYS A 45 -10.84 -18.10 -20.69
C LYS A 45 -9.82 -19.21 -20.41
N PHE A 46 -9.93 -19.91 -19.28
CA PHE A 46 -9.06 -21.04 -18.98
C PHE A 46 -9.21 -22.19 -19.97
N PHE A 47 -10.43 -22.45 -20.45
CA PHE A 47 -10.67 -23.43 -21.52
C PHE A 47 -10.04 -22.99 -22.86
N GLU A 48 -10.19 -21.72 -23.23
CA GLU A 48 -9.60 -21.17 -24.46
C GLU A 48 -8.06 -21.20 -24.43
N GLU A 49 -7.45 -20.87 -23.29
CA GLU A 49 -5.99 -20.79 -23.15
C GLU A 49 -5.33 -22.15 -22.87
N HIS A 50 -6.02 -23.06 -22.19
CA HIS A 50 -5.43 -24.29 -21.65
C HIS A 50 -6.28 -25.57 -21.84
N GLY A 51 -7.42 -25.49 -22.54
CA GLY A 51 -8.32 -26.63 -22.74
C GLY A 51 -8.95 -27.16 -21.45
N GLU A 52 -9.30 -28.45 -21.45
CA GLU A 52 -9.92 -29.12 -20.30
C GLU A 52 -9.02 -29.09 -19.05
N GLU A 53 -7.70 -29.09 -19.21
CA GLU A 53 -6.76 -29.00 -18.08
C GLU A 53 -6.92 -27.68 -17.30
N GLY A 54 -7.17 -26.57 -17.99
CA GLY A 54 -7.46 -25.28 -17.37
C GLY A 54 -8.76 -25.30 -16.57
N VAL A 55 -9.80 -25.95 -17.08
CA VAL A 55 -11.09 -26.10 -16.40
C VAL A 55 -10.97 -26.99 -15.16
N GLU A 56 -10.21 -28.08 -15.24
CA GLU A 56 -9.99 -28.94 -14.08
C GLU A 56 -9.12 -28.25 -13.02
N ALA A 57 -8.14 -27.44 -13.43
CA ALA A 57 -7.36 -26.61 -12.51
C ALA A 57 -8.21 -25.56 -11.80
N GLU A 58 -9.13 -24.90 -12.52
CA GLU A 58 -10.12 -23.97 -11.95
C GLU A 58 -10.96 -24.65 -10.85
N LYS A 59 -11.57 -25.81 -11.14
CA LYS A 59 -12.39 -26.54 -10.16
C LYS A 59 -11.61 -26.89 -8.90
N ARG A 60 -10.36 -27.34 -9.04
CA ARG A 60 -9.49 -27.68 -7.89
C ARG A 60 -9.12 -26.43 -7.08
N ALA A 61 -8.77 -25.32 -7.74
CA ALA A 61 -8.48 -24.07 -7.06
C ALA A 61 -9.71 -23.55 -6.27
N ILE A 62 -10.90 -23.59 -6.87
CA ILE A 62 -12.16 -23.24 -6.18
C ILE A 62 -12.42 -24.14 -4.97
N SER A 63 -12.11 -25.43 -5.07
CA SER A 63 -12.24 -26.37 -3.95
C SER A 63 -11.34 -25.98 -2.78
N LEU A 64 -10.06 -25.68 -3.04
CA LEU A 64 -9.10 -25.23 -2.02
C LEU A 64 -9.52 -23.90 -1.38
N LEU A 65 -9.98 -22.93 -2.18
CA LEU A 65 -10.44 -21.63 -1.69
C LEU A 65 -11.74 -21.75 -0.86
N SER A 66 -12.63 -22.65 -1.25
CA SER A 66 -13.85 -22.94 -0.47
C SER A 66 -13.51 -23.58 0.88
N LYS A 67 -12.52 -24.49 0.90
CA LYS A 67 -11.97 -25.06 2.12
C LYS A 67 -11.35 -23.96 3.01
N LEU A 68 -10.51 -23.10 2.44
CA LEU A 68 -9.89 -21.96 3.14
C LEU A 68 -10.94 -21.03 3.76
N ARG A 69 -12.01 -20.72 3.02
CA ARG A 69 -13.13 -19.91 3.54
C ARG A 69 -13.81 -20.59 4.73
N ASN A 70 -14.04 -21.89 4.66
CA ASN A 70 -14.61 -22.64 5.79
C ASN A 70 -13.64 -22.68 7.00
N GLU A 71 -12.34 -22.85 6.76
CA GLU A 71 -11.31 -22.79 7.81
C GLU A 71 -11.32 -21.44 8.53
N LEU A 72 -11.38 -20.34 7.78
CA LEU A 72 -11.56 -18.98 8.29
C LEU A 72 -12.83 -18.86 9.15
N GLN A 73 -13.99 -19.24 8.60
CA GLN A 73 -15.30 -19.06 9.25
C GLN A 73 -15.48 -19.91 10.51
N THR A 74 -14.78 -21.04 10.61
CA THR A 74 -14.88 -21.98 11.74
C THR A 74 -13.67 -21.91 12.67
N ASP A 75 -12.87 -20.84 12.56
CA ASP A 75 -11.66 -20.58 13.36
C ASP A 75 -10.72 -21.80 13.46
N LYS A 76 -10.51 -22.49 12.33
CA LYS A 76 -9.56 -23.60 12.29
C LYS A 76 -8.14 -23.10 12.56
N PRO A 77 -7.24 -23.96 13.08
CA PRO A 77 -5.84 -23.63 13.14
C PRO A 77 -5.28 -23.24 11.77
N VAL A 78 -4.38 -22.27 11.77
CA VAL A 78 -3.55 -21.93 10.60
C VAL A 78 -2.67 -23.14 10.26
N LEU A 79 -2.49 -23.40 8.98
CA LEU A 79 -1.74 -24.56 8.49
C LEU A 79 -0.45 -24.08 7.81
N VAL A 80 0.56 -24.96 7.79
CA VAL A 80 1.77 -24.73 6.99
C VAL A 80 1.41 -24.59 5.51
N LEU A 81 2.23 -23.81 4.81
CA LEU A 81 2.25 -23.77 3.35
C LEU A 81 2.96 -25.01 2.81
N SER A 82 2.49 -25.52 1.67
CA SER A 82 2.92 -26.77 1.04
C SER A 82 3.28 -26.63 -0.44
N ASP A 83 3.21 -25.42 -1.02
CA ASP A 83 3.76 -25.17 -2.36
C ASP A 83 5.30 -25.04 -2.33
N ASP A 84 5.91 -24.94 -3.50
CA ASP A 84 7.36 -24.94 -3.71
C ASP A 84 7.93 -23.53 -4.02
N GLN A 85 7.26 -22.48 -3.54
CA GLN A 85 7.65 -21.11 -3.82
C GLN A 85 8.81 -20.64 -2.93
N GLN A 86 9.51 -19.59 -3.38
CA GLN A 86 10.72 -19.08 -2.72
C GLN A 86 10.49 -18.54 -1.30
N ASP A 87 9.25 -18.19 -0.95
CA ASP A 87 8.89 -17.64 0.36
C ASP A 87 8.25 -18.67 1.32
N THR A 88 7.98 -19.90 0.85
CA THR A 88 7.22 -20.92 1.59
C THR A 88 7.86 -21.23 2.95
N GLU A 89 9.17 -21.43 2.96
CA GLU A 89 9.91 -21.75 4.19
C GLU A 89 9.88 -20.59 5.19
N GLU A 90 10.03 -19.34 4.72
CA GLU A 90 10.00 -18.15 5.58
C GLU A 90 8.62 -17.95 6.23
N TRP A 91 7.55 -18.24 5.50
CA TRP A 91 6.18 -18.25 6.04
C TRP A 91 5.99 -19.33 7.11
N ASN A 92 6.48 -20.54 6.87
CA ASN A 92 6.39 -21.64 7.81
C ASN A 92 7.20 -21.35 9.09
N GLN A 93 8.38 -20.74 8.97
CA GLN A 93 9.17 -20.25 10.11
C GLN A 93 8.43 -19.15 10.88
N TYR A 94 7.75 -18.23 10.20
CA TYR A 94 6.94 -17.21 10.87
C TYR A 94 5.76 -17.83 11.65
N MET A 95 5.13 -18.88 11.11
CA MET A 95 4.08 -19.62 11.83
C MET A 95 4.63 -20.25 13.12
N VAL A 96 5.85 -20.82 13.09
CA VAL A 96 6.53 -21.33 14.29
C VAL A 96 6.78 -20.20 15.30
N ARG A 97 7.19 -19.01 14.86
CA ARG A 97 7.31 -17.82 15.72
C ARG A 97 5.96 -17.44 16.35
N GLN A 98 4.86 -17.48 15.60
CA GLN A 98 3.52 -17.21 16.13
C GLN A 98 3.08 -18.28 17.14
N GLN A 99 3.42 -19.55 16.91
CA GLN A 99 3.16 -20.63 17.84
C GLN A 99 3.95 -20.47 19.16
N ALA A 100 5.20 -20.00 19.09
CA ALA A 100 6.08 -19.86 20.24
C ALA A 100 5.67 -18.73 21.23
N VAL A 101 4.83 -17.79 20.79
CA VAL A 101 4.32 -16.69 21.64
C VAL A 101 2.94 -16.97 22.25
N LEU A 102 2.38 -18.16 22.00
CA LEU A 102 1.12 -18.61 22.59
C LEU A 102 1.38 -19.48 23.82
N ASP A 103 0.48 -19.40 24.81
CA ASP A 103 0.59 -20.16 26.05
C ASP A 103 0.00 -21.58 25.92
N GLY A 104 0.64 -22.56 26.56
CA GLY A 104 0.12 -23.92 26.70
C GLY A 104 -0.02 -24.66 25.37
N ASN A 105 -1.16 -25.32 25.17
CA ASN A 105 -1.46 -26.11 23.95
C ASN A 105 -2.29 -25.31 22.92
N GLU A 106 -2.32 -23.98 23.02
CA GLU A 106 -2.97 -23.16 22.01
C GLU A 106 -2.23 -23.24 20.67
N VAL A 107 -2.96 -23.06 19.57
CA VAL A 107 -2.40 -23.02 18.22
C VAL A 107 -2.83 -21.73 17.52
N PRO A 108 -2.00 -21.15 16.63
CA PRO A 108 -2.39 -19.99 15.84
C PRO A 108 -3.67 -20.29 15.06
N SER A 109 -4.69 -19.45 15.22
CA SER A 109 -5.96 -19.53 14.49
C SER A 109 -6.35 -18.15 13.96
N TRP A 110 -7.36 -18.12 13.09
CA TRP A 110 -7.83 -16.91 12.41
C TRP A 110 -8.28 -15.81 13.37
N PHE A 111 -8.97 -16.17 14.45
CA PHE A 111 -9.50 -15.20 15.41
C PHE A 111 -8.51 -14.90 16.54
N LYS A 112 -7.57 -15.78 16.86
CA LYS A 112 -6.66 -15.59 18.00
C LYS A 112 -5.36 -14.89 17.65
N SER A 113 -4.85 -15.11 16.45
CA SER A 113 -3.53 -14.62 16.04
C SER A 113 -3.55 -13.10 15.74
N PRO A 114 -2.38 -12.45 15.57
CA PRO A 114 -2.31 -11.06 15.12
C PRO A 114 -3.06 -10.84 13.80
N TRP A 115 -3.80 -9.74 13.71
CA TRP A 115 -4.61 -9.39 12.55
C TRP A 115 -3.76 -9.26 11.28
N LEU A 116 -2.65 -8.51 11.36
CA LEU A 116 -1.66 -8.42 10.28
C LEU A 116 -1.26 -9.80 9.73
N TYR A 117 -0.95 -10.76 10.62
CA TYR A 117 -0.52 -12.09 10.19
C TYR A 117 -1.62 -12.84 9.44
N VAL A 118 -2.82 -12.94 10.00
CA VAL A 118 -3.91 -13.75 9.41
C VAL A 118 -4.43 -13.16 8.10
N GLU A 119 -4.41 -11.83 7.99
CA GLU A 119 -4.80 -11.14 6.76
C GLU A 119 -3.78 -11.38 5.65
N CYS A 120 -2.47 -11.23 5.96
CA CYS A 120 -1.39 -11.59 5.03
C CYS A 120 -1.44 -13.08 4.65
N TYR A 121 -1.64 -13.97 5.61
CA TYR A 121 -1.71 -15.42 5.40
C TYR A 121 -2.84 -15.81 4.45
N MET A 122 -4.03 -15.19 4.57
CA MET A 122 -5.13 -15.42 3.64
C MET A 122 -4.72 -15.18 2.18
N TYR A 123 -4.09 -14.04 1.88
CA TYR A 123 -3.65 -13.75 0.51
C TYR A 123 -2.56 -14.71 0.03
N ARG A 124 -1.64 -15.13 0.91
CA ARG A 124 -0.64 -16.15 0.56
C ARG A 124 -1.26 -17.52 0.28
N LYS A 125 -2.32 -17.91 1.01
CA LYS A 125 -3.08 -19.15 0.75
C LYS A 125 -3.92 -19.08 -0.52
N VAL A 126 -4.39 -17.89 -0.90
CA VAL A 126 -5.02 -17.68 -2.21
C VAL A 126 -4.01 -17.95 -3.32
N GLN A 127 -2.81 -17.37 -3.23
CA GLN A 127 -1.75 -17.61 -4.22
C GLN A 127 -1.31 -19.09 -4.24
N GLU A 128 -1.14 -19.71 -3.07
CA GLU A 128 -0.83 -21.14 -2.96
C GLU A 128 -1.87 -22.01 -3.69
N SER A 129 -3.16 -21.68 -3.54
CA SER A 129 -4.24 -22.43 -4.19
C SER A 129 -4.13 -22.41 -5.72
N LEU A 130 -3.56 -21.35 -6.30
CA LEU A 130 -3.28 -21.25 -7.74
C LEU A 130 -1.98 -21.98 -8.10
N ASN A 131 -0.92 -21.83 -7.30
CA ASN A 131 0.37 -22.48 -7.52
C ASN A 131 0.25 -24.02 -7.53
N LEU A 132 -0.56 -24.58 -6.62
CA LEU A 132 -0.82 -26.01 -6.54
C LEU A 132 -1.68 -26.54 -7.70
N ASN A 133 -2.22 -25.67 -8.55
CA ASN A 133 -3.13 -26.02 -9.64
C ASN A 133 -2.68 -25.41 -10.97
N PRO A 134 -1.55 -25.87 -11.54
CA PRO A 134 -1.21 -25.54 -12.92
C PRO A 134 -2.32 -26.02 -13.89
N PRO A 135 -2.54 -25.34 -15.03
CA PRO A 135 -1.70 -24.28 -15.61
C PRO A 135 -2.07 -22.84 -15.20
N ILE A 136 -2.97 -22.63 -14.23
CA ILE A 136 -3.48 -21.29 -13.87
C ILE A 136 -2.68 -20.57 -12.77
N CYS A 137 -1.45 -21.01 -12.47
CA CYS A 137 -0.63 -20.49 -11.38
C CYS A 137 -0.33 -18.98 -11.47
N ASN A 138 -0.24 -18.44 -12.69
CA ASN A 138 0.06 -17.03 -12.94
C ASN A 138 -1.19 -16.14 -13.05
N PHE A 139 -2.37 -16.68 -12.74
CA PHE A 139 -3.62 -15.91 -12.82
C PHE A 139 -3.73 -14.92 -11.66
N ASP A 140 -3.78 -13.62 -11.99
CA ASP A 140 -4.07 -12.59 -11.00
C ASP A 140 -5.58 -12.45 -10.81
N VAL A 141 -6.09 -12.98 -9.70
CA VAL A 141 -7.51 -12.96 -9.32
C VAL A 141 -8.07 -11.56 -9.08
N PHE A 142 -7.23 -10.52 -9.05
CA PHE A 142 -7.62 -9.13 -8.83
C PHE A 142 -7.36 -8.20 -10.02
N GLU A 143 -6.72 -8.69 -11.10
CA GLU A 143 -6.38 -7.89 -12.28
C GLU A 143 -7.61 -7.18 -12.88
N GLU A 144 -8.74 -7.89 -13.01
CA GLU A 144 -9.98 -7.31 -13.56
C GLU A 144 -10.43 -6.10 -12.74
N ALA A 145 -10.40 -6.19 -11.41
CA ALA A 145 -10.82 -5.11 -10.52
C ALA A 145 -9.85 -3.92 -10.58
N LYS A 146 -8.54 -4.16 -10.62
CA LYS A 146 -7.51 -3.13 -10.74
C LYS A 146 -7.62 -2.37 -12.06
N ASN A 147 -7.78 -3.09 -13.18
CA ASN A 147 -7.94 -2.50 -14.50
C ASN A 147 -9.24 -1.71 -14.60
N LYS A 148 -10.33 -2.24 -14.04
CA LYS A 148 -11.62 -1.54 -13.98
C LYS A 148 -11.49 -0.21 -13.25
N SER A 149 -10.86 -0.19 -12.07
CA SER A 149 -10.61 1.04 -11.31
C SER A 149 -9.85 2.08 -12.16
N PHE A 150 -8.79 1.68 -12.86
CA PHE A 150 -8.07 2.60 -13.77
C PHE A 150 -8.96 3.21 -14.85
N PHE A 151 -9.86 2.41 -15.46
CA PHE A 151 -10.77 2.90 -16.50
C PHE A 151 -11.91 3.76 -15.95
N GLU A 152 -12.35 3.52 -14.71
CA GLU A 152 -13.35 4.38 -14.05
C GLU A 152 -12.76 5.75 -13.69
N SER A 153 -11.45 5.83 -13.44
CA SER A 153 -10.73 7.06 -13.07
C SER A 153 -10.24 7.92 -14.26
N GLN A 154 -10.63 7.66 -15.51
CA GLN A 154 -10.01 8.31 -16.68
C GLN A 154 -10.08 9.85 -16.64
N LEU A 155 -11.19 10.44 -16.19
CA LEU A 155 -11.33 11.89 -16.09
C LEU A 155 -10.34 12.48 -15.07
N ALA A 156 -10.18 11.82 -13.92
CA ALA A 156 -9.23 12.23 -12.89
C ALA A 156 -7.78 12.11 -13.38
N ILE A 157 -7.46 11.03 -14.10
CA ILE A 157 -6.15 10.81 -14.72
C ILE A 157 -5.84 11.89 -15.76
N ILE A 158 -6.81 12.21 -16.62
CA ILE A 158 -6.70 13.29 -17.61
C ILE A 158 -6.40 14.62 -16.91
N ALA A 159 -7.17 14.94 -15.86
CA ALA A 159 -7.04 16.19 -15.12
C ALA A 159 -5.65 16.33 -14.48
N ILE A 160 -5.17 15.29 -13.78
CA ILE A 160 -3.88 15.36 -13.09
C ILE A 160 -2.69 15.36 -14.06
N CYS A 161 -2.74 14.59 -15.17
CA CYS A 161 -1.72 14.66 -16.22
C CYS A 161 -1.69 16.04 -16.88
N THR A 162 -2.86 16.65 -17.12
CA THR A 162 -2.96 18.00 -17.68
C THR A 162 -2.38 19.04 -16.73
N TYR A 163 -2.75 18.96 -15.45
CA TYR A 163 -2.22 19.82 -14.40
C TYR A 163 -0.70 19.73 -14.32
N GLN A 164 -0.15 18.51 -14.22
CA GLN A 164 1.29 18.31 -14.13
C GLN A 164 2.01 18.91 -15.34
N GLN A 165 1.53 18.67 -16.56
CA GLN A 165 2.16 19.24 -17.76
C GLN A 165 2.13 20.78 -17.77
N SER A 166 1.08 21.39 -17.21
CA SER A 166 1.02 22.85 -17.07
C SER A 166 2.07 23.40 -16.09
N VAL A 167 2.38 22.64 -15.03
CA VAL A 167 3.42 22.95 -14.04
C VAL A 167 4.81 22.75 -14.64
N LEU A 168 5.05 21.57 -15.25
CA LEU A 168 6.37 21.22 -15.79
C LEU A 168 6.83 22.15 -16.92
N ASN A 169 5.91 22.66 -17.75
CA ASN A 169 6.26 23.60 -18.82
C ASN A 169 6.83 24.94 -18.32
N LYS A 170 6.67 25.26 -17.02
CA LYS A 170 7.14 26.51 -16.41
C LYS A 170 8.16 26.27 -15.29
N ILE A 171 8.55 25.02 -15.06
CA ILE A 171 9.26 24.63 -13.83
C ILE A 171 10.61 25.33 -13.67
N GLU A 172 11.30 25.63 -14.78
CA GLU A 172 12.58 26.35 -14.78
C GLU A 172 12.44 27.82 -14.38
N ASP A 173 11.25 28.41 -14.55
CA ASP A 173 10.94 29.79 -14.21
C ASP A 173 10.34 29.95 -12.80
N LEU A 174 10.04 28.84 -12.11
CA LEU A 174 9.44 28.87 -10.78
C LEU A 174 10.48 29.15 -9.70
N SER A 175 10.16 30.07 -8.79
CA SER A 175 10.90 30.22 -7.54
C SER A 175 10.74 28.98 -6.66
N GLU A 176 11.68 28.76 -5.74
CA GLU A 176 11.61 27.68 -4.74
C GLU A 176 10.27 27.63 -3.98
N GLU A 177 9.72 28.78 -3.59
CA GLU A 177 8.42 28.87 -2.88
C GLU A 177 7.26 28.29 -3.71
N HIS A 178 7.19 28.65 -4.99
CA HIS A 178 6.21 28.07 -5.92
C HIS A 178 6.44 26.58 -6.15
N ILE A 179 7.69 26.09 -6.20
CA ILE A 179 7.97 24.64 -6.31
C ILE A 179 7.47 23.92 -5.05
N LEU A 180 7.69 24.50 -3.86
CA LEU A 180 7.15 24.00 -2.60
C LEU A 180 5.62 23.92 -2.65
N GLU A 181 4.92 24.95 -3.12
CA GLU A 181 3.46 24.92 -3.25
C GLU A 181 2.98 23.77 -4.16
N GLN A 182 3.65 23.55 -5.29
CA GLN A 182 3.33 22.45 -6.19
C GLN A 182 3.61 21.09 -5.55
N PHE A 183 4.73 20.96 -4.85
CA PHE A 183 5.07 19.77 -4.09
C PHE A 183 4.00 19.43 -3.06
N LEU A 184 3.58 20.40 -2.23
CA LEU A 184 2.57 20.20 -1.19
C LEU A 184 1.21 19.77 -1.77
N LYS A 185 0.83 20.31 -2.93
CA LYS A 185 -0.41 19.92 -3.63
C LYS A 185 -0.31 18.49 -4.13
N LEU A 186 0.76 18.15 -4.84
CA LEU A 186 0.94 16.81 -5.40
C LEU A 186 1.08 15.75 -4.30
N LEU A 187 1.78 16.05 -3.20
CA LEU A 187 1.88 15.15 -2.05
C LEU A 187 0.49 14.84 -1.44
N GLN A 188 -0.38 15.85 -1.34
CA GLN A 188 -1.75 15.65 -0.87
C GLN A 188 -2.62 14.89 -1.88
N VAL A 189 -2.47 15.12 -3.20
CA VAL A 189 -3.15 14.29 -4.20
C VAL A 189 -2.72 12.83 -4.07
N THR A 190 -1.42 12.59 -3.89
CA THR A 190 -0.85 11.26 -3.65
C THR A 190 -1.37 10.60 -2.36
N LEU A 191 -1.57 11.38 -1.30
CA LEU A 191 -2.19 10.93 -0.04
C LEU A 191 -3.65 10.51 -0.24
N TRP A 192 -4.40 11.30 -1.00
CA TRP A 192 -5.85 11.16 -1.18
C TRP A 192 -6.25 10.40 -2.43
N GLY A 193 -5.33 9.76 -3.17
CA GLY A 193 -5.61 9.10 -4.45
C GLY A 193 -6.91 8.27 -4.43
N ASN A 194 -7.07 7.41 -3.43
CA ASN A 194 -8.30 6.60 -3.25
C ASN A 194 -9.60 7.40 -3.01
N LYS A 195 -9.52 8.61 -2.43
CA LYS A 195 -10.66 9.50 -2.14
C LYS A 195 -10.98 10.45 -3.28
N CYS A 196 -9.95 11.03 -3.91
CA CYS A 196 -10.11 11.96 -5.04
C CYS A 196 -10.81 11.30 -6.23
N ASP A 197 -10.62 9.99 -6.42
CA ASP A 197 -11.35 9.20 -7.41
C ASP A 197 -12.85 9.08 -7.08
N LEU A 198 -13.19 8.70 -5.84
CA LEU A 198 -14.57 8.49 -5.39
C LEU A 198 -15.42 9.77 -5.41
N SER A 199 -14.84 10.93 -5.13
CA SER A 199 -15.57 12.21 -5.22
C SER A 199 -15.98 12.56 -6.65
N ILE A 200 -15.24 12.06 -7.65
CA ILE A 200 -15.50 12.30 -9.08
C ILE A 200 -16.47 11.23 -9.63
N SER A 201 -16.38 9.99 -9.16
CA SER A 201 -17.20 8.86 -9.64
C SER A 201 -18.56 8.71 -8.94
N ALA A 202 -18.76 9.25 -7.73
CA ALA A 202 -19.97 9.01 -6.93
C ALA A 202 -21.24 9.81 -7.31
N GLY A 203 -21.33 10.41 -8.50
CA GLY A 203 -22.59 10.86 -9.09
C GLY A 203 -23.43 11.90 -8.31
N LYS A 204 -22.94 12.43 -7.18
CA LYS A 204 -23.51 13.65 -6.60
C LYS A 204 -23.17 14.76 -7.57
N ALA A 205 -24.20 15.28 -8.23
CA ALA A 205 -24.16 16.45 -9.08
C ALA A 205 -23.63 17.67 -8.31
N ILE A 206 -22.32 17.73 -8.10
CA ILE A 206 -21.59 18.98 -8.01
C ILE A 206 -21.32 19.33 -9.47
N SER A 207 -22.08 20.30 -9.95
CA SER A 207 -21.92 20.89 -11.27
C SER A 207 -20.44 21.19 -11.55
N GLN A 208 -19.95 20.67 -12.68
CA GLN A 208 -18.59 20.83 -13.26
C GLN A 208 -17.49 19.96 -12.64
N GLN A 209 -16.99 19.02 -13.47
CA GLN A 209 -15.64 18.45 -13.52
C GLN A 209 -14.64 18.99 -12.47
N CYS A 210 -14.62 18.44 -11.24
CA CYS A 210 -13.60 18.82 -10.26
C CYS A 210 -12.28 18.10 -10.54
N SER A 211 -11.20 18.86 -10.70
CA SER A 211 -9.85 18.32 -10.70
C SER A 211 -9.52 17.72 -9.33
N PRO A 212 -8.69 16.65 -9.23
CA PRO A 212 -8.16 16.18 -7.95
C PRO A 212 -7.50 17.29 -7.12
N ILE A 213 -6.92 18.29 -7.79
CA ILE A 213 -6.30 19.47 -7.16
C ILE A 213 -7.33 20.38 -6.48
N ASP A 214 -8.50 20.57 -7.08
CA ASP A 214 -9.52 21.49 -6.55
C ASP A 214 -10.17 20.93 -5.27
N SER A 215 -10.15 19.60 -5.12
CA SER A 215 -10.71 18.91 -3.95
C SER A 215 -9.84 19.04 -2.69
N LEU A 216 -8.59 19.48 -2.82
CA LEU A 216 -7.63 19.48 -1.72
C LEU A 216 -8.02 20.42 -0.57
N GLU A 217 -8.57 21.61 -0.86
CA GLU A 217 -8.97 22.57 0.18
C GLU A 217 -10.04 22.00 1.12
N VAL A 218 -10.96 21.18 0.58
CA VAL A 218 -12.01 20.51 1.37
C VAL A 218 -11.45 19.33 2.17
N LEU A 219 -10.39 18.69 1.66
CA LEU A 219 -9.77 17.52 2.29
C LEU A 219 -8.74 17.88 3.36
N LYS A 220 -8.13 19.05 3.27
CA LYS A 220 -7.06 19.54 4.17
C LYS A 220 -7.41 19.46 5.67
N PRO A 221 -8.63 19.81 6.12
CA PRO A 221 -9.00 19.69 7.54
C PRO A 221 -9.01 18.24 8.07
N TYR A 222 -9.00 17.23 7.19
CA TYR A 222 -8.99 15.83 7.57
C TYR A 222 -7.58 15.23 7.67
N ILE A 223 -6.53 16.03 7.45
CA ILE A 223 -5.14 15.63 7.71
C ILE A 223 -4.82 15.89 9.18
N LEU A 224 -4.72 14.82 9.98
CA LEU A 224 -4.59 14.90 11.44
C LEU A 224 -3.16 15.23 11.91
N VAL A 225 -2.17 14.81 11.12
CA VAL A 225 -0.74 15.08 11.28
C VAL A 225 -0.21 15.44 9.91
N ASP A 226 0.42 16.61 9.79
CA ASP A 226 0.93 17.14 8.53
C ASP A 226 2.40 17.56 8.66
N ASP A 227 3.29 16.61 8.39
CA ASP A 227 4.74 16.82 8.36
C ASP A 227 5.27 17.08 6.93
N SER A 228 4.40 17.50 6.00
CA SER A 228 4.78 17.73 4.59
C SER A 228 5.96 18.70 4.41
N ARG A 229 6.07 19.72 5.27
CA ARG A 229 7.21 20.66 5.27
C ARG A 229 8.53 20.01 5.74
N SER A 230 8.46 19.01 6.61
CA SER A 230 9.62 18.22 7.03
C SER A 230 10.15 17.39 5.85
N VAL A 231 9.24 16.80 5.07
CA VAL A 231 9.57 16.06 3.84
C VAL A 231 10.27 16.98 2.82
N TRP A 232 9.70 18.16 2.58
CA TRP A 232 10.31 19.18 1.71
C TRP A 232 11.74 19.53 2.15
N SER A 233 11.92 19.78 3.45
CA SER A 233 13.21 20.18 4.01
C SER A 233 14.28 19.10 3.80
N VAL A 234 13.93 17.82 3.90
CA VAL A 234 14.87 16.72 3.62
C VAL A 234 15.24 16.66 2.14
N LEU A 235 14.27 16.84 1.23
CA LEU A 235 14.53 16.80 -0.21
C LEU A 235 15.48 17.93 -0.63
N ILE A 236 15.22 19.17 -0.21
CA ILE A 236 16.09 20.32 -0.54
C ILE A 236 17.51 20.17 0.01
N ASN A 237 17.64 19.72 1.26
CA ASN A 237 18.94 19.51 1.87
C ASN A 237 19.72 18.40 1.16
N SER A 238 19.03 17.33 0.74
CA SER A 238 19.65 16.21 0.02
C SER A 238 20.11 16.60 -1.38
N SER A 239 19.32 17.40 -2.11
CA SER A 239 19.72 17.94 -3.41
C SER A 239 20.98 18.83 -3.33
N SER A 240 21.25 19.43 -2.17
CA SER A 240 22.41 20.29 -1.94
C SER A 240 23.66 19.55 -1.42
N ALA A 241 23.54 18.27 -1.06
CA ALA A 241 24.59 17.50 -0.36
C ALA A 241 25.63 16.83 -1.28
N GLY A 242 25.57 17.04 -2.59
CA GLY A 242 26.56 16.56 -3.56
C GLY A 242 26.40 15.10 -4.02
N SER A 243 25.58 14.28 -3.35
CA SER A 243 25.15 12.96 -3.83
C SER A 243 23.82 13.06 -4.58
N PRO A 244 23.60 12.34 -5.70
CA PRO A 244 22.32 12.34 -6.41
C PRO A 244 21.18 11.85 -5.49
N PRO A 245 20.15 12.66 -5.18
CA PRO A 245 19.10 12.24 -4.25
C PRO A 245 18.28 11.08 -4.80
N ARG A 246 18.23 9.97 -4.07
CA ARG A 246 17.38 8.80 -4.36
C ARG A 246 16.10 8.90 -3.52
N VAL A 247 14.93 8.78 -4.15
CA VAL A 247 13.65 8.68 -3.44
C VAL A 247 13.03 7.31 -3.69
N ASP A 248 12.63 6.64 -2.61
CA ASP A 248 11.95 5.36 -2.68
C ASP A 248 10.46 5.54 -2.40
N ILE A 249 9.61 4.84 -3.14
CA ILE A 249 8.16 4.84 -2.97
C ILE A 249 7.71 3.40 -2.78
N VAL A 250 7.33 3.06 -1.55
CA VAL A 250 6.70 1.77 -1.22
C VAL A 250 5.22 1.86 -1.49
N LEU A 251 4.81 1.25 -2.59
CA LEU A 251 3.49 1.40 -3.20
C LEU A 251 2.40 0.69 -2.38
N ASP A 252 1.18 1.21 -2.54
CA ASP A 252 -0.07 0.59 -2.09
C ASP A 252 -0.86 0.17 -3.34
N ASN A 253 -1.97 0.84 -3.66
CA ASN A 253 -2.91 0.41 -4.68
C ASN A 253 -2.50 0.78 -6.11
N ALA A 254 -2.88 -0.08 -7.06
CA ALA A 254 -2.90 0.19 -8.49
C ALA A 254 -4.02 1.21 -8.84
N GLY A 255 -4.29 1.39 -10.13
CA GLY A 255 -5.33 2.31 -10.59
C GLY A 255 -4.93 3.78 -10.41
N PHE A 256 -5.86 4.61 -9.94
CA PHE A 256 -5.61 6.05 -9.81
C PHE A 256 -4.56 6.39 -8.74
N GLU A 257 -4.50 5.64 -7.63
CA GLU A 257 -3.48 5.89 -6.60
C GLU A 257 -2.07 5.75 -7.18
N LEU A 258 -1.78 4.65 -7.88
CA LEU A 258 -0.51 4.49 -8.58
C LEU A 258 -0.24 5.63 -9.57
N VAL A 259 -1.23 6.07 -10.34
CA VAL A 259 -1.05 7.24 -11.24
C VAL A 259 -0.58 8.46 -10.45
N THR A 260 -1.17 8.75 -9.29
CA THR A 260 -0.75 9.90 -8.46
C THR A 260 0.67 9.73 -7.90
N ASP A 261 1.10 8.50 -7.62
CA ASP A 261 2.50 8.21 -7.24
C ASP A 261 3.47 8.50 -8.39
N LEU A 262 3.12 8.09 -9.61
CA LEU A 262 3.93 8.34 -10.83
C LEU A 262 4.01 9.83 -11.17
N ILE A 263 2.90 10.57 -11.01
CA ILE A 263 2.86 12.03 -11.19
C ILE A 263 3.82 12.71 -10.19
N LEU A 264 3.79 12.31 -8.92
CA LEU A 264 4.68 12.86 -7.89
C LEU A 264 6.14 12.54 -8.21
N ALA A 265 6.44 11.29 -8.57
CA ALA A 265 7.79 10.86 -8.95
C ALA A 265 8.37 11.66 -10.13
N ASP A 266 7.55 11.93 -11.15
CA ASP A 266 7.97 12.71 -12.33
C ASP A 266 8.18 14.18 -11.96
N PHE A 267 7.31 14.74 -11.11
CA PHE A 267 7.52 16.07 -10.55
C PHE A 267 8.82 16.17 -9.75
N LEU A 268 9.15 15.19 -8.89
CA LEU A 268 10.38 15.18 -8.09
C LEU A 268 11.64 15.19 -8.97
N LEU A 269 11.64 14.45 -10.07
CA LEU A 269 12.73 14.45 -11.04
C LEU A 269 12.81 15.78 -11.80
N SER A 270 11.68 16.25 -12.31
CA SER A 270 11.60 17.47 -13.12
C SER A 270 11.96 18.73 -12.32
N SER A 271 11.68 18.74 -11.01
CA SER A 271 12.06 19.81 -10.06
C SER A 271 13.47 19.65 -9.48
N ARG A 272 14.22 18.59 -9.86
CA ARG A 272 15.55 18.27 -9.31
C ARG A 272 15.57 18.04 -7.79
N LEU A 273 14.43 17.66 -7.22
CA LEU A 273 14.30 17.18 -5.83
C LEU A 273 14.73 15.72 -5.68
N ALA A 274 14.74 14.97 -6.79
CA ALA A 274 15.27 13.62 -6.90
C ALA A 274 16.11 13.49 -8.18
N SER A 275 17.03 12.54 -8.18
CA SER A 275 17.80 12.10 -9.35
C SER A 275 17.38 10.71 -9.82
N THR A 276 16.97 9.83 -8.90
CA THR A 276 16.38 8.53 -9.22
C THR A 276 15.19 8.26 -8.32
N ILE A 277 14.21 7.51 -8.86
CA ILE A 277 13.05 7.04 -8.12
C ILE A 277 13.04 5.51 -8.14
N HIS A 278 12.91 4.91 -6.96
CA HIS A 278 12.82 3.47 -6.79
C HIS A 278 11.42 3.11 -6.28
N PHE A 279 10.66 2.39 -7.10
CA PHE A 279 9.33 1.93 -6.74
C PHE A 279 9.40 0.53 -6.15
N HIS A 280 8.76 0.32 -5.01
CA HIS A 280 8.65 -0.98 -4.37
C HIS A 280 7.22 -1.47 -4.43
N GLY A 281 6.99 -2.54 -5.18
CA GLY A 281 5.68 -3.18 -5.33
C GLY A 281 5.60 -4.54 -4.64
N LYS A 282 4.47 -5.22 -4.86
CA LYS A 282 4.21 -6.54 -4.30
C LYS A 282 4.68 -7.64 -5.26
N TYR A 283 5.28 -8.68 -4.68
CA TYR A 283 5.79 -9.87 -5.41
C TYR A 283 4.69 -10.73 -6.03
N MET A 284 3.49 -10.71 -5.44
CA MET A 284 2.33 -11.48 -5.89
C MET A 284 1.04 -10.63 -5.73
N PRO A 285 -0.09 -11.04 -6.34
CA PRO A 285 -1.38 -10.41 -6.09
C PRO A 285 -1.67 -10.30 -4.59
N TRP A 286 -1.89 -9.09 -4.11
CA TRP A 286 -1.86 -8.79 -2.68
C TRP A 286 -2.94 -7.77 -2.32
N PHE A 287 -3.63 -7.98 -1.19
CA PHE A 287 -4.58 -7.01 -0.63
C PHE A 287 -5.61 -6.44 -1.62
N VAL A 288 -6.03 -7.29 -2.58
CA VAL A 288 -6.92 -6.95 -3.71
C VAL A 288 -6.29 -5.98 -4.69
N SER A 289 -6.02 -4.75 -4.28
CA SER A 289 -5.67 -3.66 -5.19
C SER A 289 -4.19 -3.32 -5.21
N ASP A 290 -3.33 -3.96 -4.41
CA ASP A 290 -1.93 -3.58 -4.34
C ASP A 290 -1.20 -3.77 -5.68
N THR A 291 -0.29 -2.85 -5.95
CA THR A 291 0.49 -2.80 -7.19
C THR A 291 1.54 -3.90 -7.24
N THR A 292 1.42 -4.79 -8.23
CA THR A 292 2.48 -5.69 -8.67
C THR A 292 3.27 -5.07 -9.83
N LYS A 293 4.39 -5.69 -10.22
CA LYS A 293 5.17 -5.27 -11.40
C LYS A 293 4.31 -5.21 -12.67
N LYS A 294 3.44 -6.20 -12.85
CA LYS A 294 2.53 -6.28 -14.00
C LYS A 294 1.59 -5.07 -14.06
N ASP A 295 1.04 -4.66 -12.91
CA ASP A 295 0.15 -3.50 -12.83
C ASP A 295 0.89 -2.21 -13.16
N PHE A 296 2.10 -2.04 -12.62
CA PHE A 296 2.95 -0.88 -12.88
C PHE A 296 3.24 -0.70 -14.38
N GLU A 297 3.72 -1.77 -15.03
CA GLU A 297 4.00 -1.78 -16.46
C GLU A 297 2.74 -1.59 -17.29
N TRP A 298 1.63 -2.21 -16.88
CA TRP A 298 0.33 -2.06 -17.56
C TRP A 298 -0.17 -0.63 -17.49
N THR A 299 -0.13 0.02 -16.32
CA THR A 299 -0.58 1.41 -16.12
C THR A 299 0.22 2.37 -16.99
N ILE A 300 1.56 2.29 -17.00
CA ILE A 300 2.41 3.13 -17.86
C ILE A 300 2.06 2.91 -19.33
N LYS A 301 1.86 1.65 -19.74
CA LYS A 301 1.48 1.30 -21.12
C LYS A 301 0.11 1.89 -21.51
N GLN A 302 -0.88 1.87 -20.62
CA GLN A 302 -2.20 2.46 -20.90
C GLN A 302 -2.12 3.98 -21.00
N VAL A 303 -1.41 4.64 -20.08
CA VAL A 303 -1.24 6.09 -20.10
C VAL A 303 -0.50 6.54 -21.37
N LEU A 304 0.55 5.82 -21.77
CA LEU A 304 1.27 6.05 -23.03
C LEU A 304 0.38 5.89 -24.27
N ARG A 305 -0.50 4.88 -24.29
CA ARG A 305 -1.39 4.58 -25.43
C ARG A 305 -2.65 5.44 -25.47
N SER A 306 -2.85 6.31 -24.48
CA SER A 306 -4.00 7.20 -24.45
C SER A 306 -4.01 8.15 -25.66
N ASN A 307 -5.19 8.37 -26.24
CA ASN A 307 -5.36 9.38 -27.29
C ASN A 307 -5.36 10.81 -26.74
N HIS A 308 -5.38 10.99 -25.42
CA HIS A 308 -5.32 12.30 -24.79
C HIS A 308 -3.88 12.82 -24.74
N LYS A 309 -3.64 14.01 -25.32
CA LYS A 309 -2.31 14.63 -25.51
C LYS A 309 -1.43 14.61 -24.26
N TYR A 310 -1.96 15.02 -23.11
CA TYR A 310 -1.15 15.12 -21.89
C TYR A 310 -0.94 13.78 -21.20
N MET A 311 -1.88 12.82 -21.33
CA MET A 311 -1.69 11.47 -20.79
C MET A 311 -0.59 10.75 -21.56
N SER A 312 -0.66 10.73 -22.90
CA SER A 312 0.37 10.09 -23.71
C SER A 312 1.74 10.73 -23.53
N LYS A 313 1.80 12.06 -23.36
CA LYS A 313 3.05 12.75 -23.01
C LYS A 313 3.64 12.28 -21.67
N CYS A 314 2.83 12.20 -20.60
CA CYS A 314 3.28 11.64 -19.32
C CYS A 314 3.74 10.19 -19.49
N GLY A 315 2.95 9.34 -20.14
CA GLY A 315 3.32 7.93 -20.34
C GLY A 315 4.59 7.73 -21.17
N ALA A 316 4.86 8.61 -22.15
CA ALA A 316 6.10 8.61 -22.91
C ALA A 316 7.31 8.98 -22.04
N GLN A 317 7.15 9.98 -21.17
CA GLN A 317 8.17 10.40 -20.23
C GLN A 317 8.46 9.30 -19.19
N TRP A 318 7.43 8.70 -18.61
CA TRP A 318 7.56 7.60 -17.64
C TRP A 318 8.26 6.38 -18.25
N LYS A 319 7.86 5.99 -19.47
CA LYS A 319 8.53 4.90 -20.19
C LYS A 319 10.01 5.21 -20.46
N LYS A 320 10.36 6.49 -20.70
CA LYS A 320 11.76 6.91 -20.84
C LYS A 320 12.52 6.72 -19.53
N TYR A 321 11.97 7.18 -18.41
CA TYR A 321 12.58 7.00 -17.08
C TYR A 321 12.81 5.54 -16.73
N CYS A 322 11.87 4.64 -17.05
CA CYS A 322 12.08 3.22 -16.83
C CYS A 322 13.18 2.64 -17.73
N LYS A 323 13.30 3.14 -18.98
CA LYS A 323 14.28 2.64 -19.95
C LYS A 323 15.71 3.10 -19.62
N ASP A 324 15.89 4.32 -19.12
CA ASP A 324 17.20 4.87 -18.79
C ASP A 324 17.64 4.60 -17.35
N GLY A 325 16.80 3.93 -16.55
CA GLY A 325 17.09 3.55 -15.16
C GLY A 325 16.87 4.68 -14.15
N THR A 326 16.34 5.83 -14.58
CA THR A 326 15.93 6.90 -13.65
C THR A 326 14.79 6.44 -12.76
N TRP A 327 13.88 5.60 -13.29
CA TRP A 327 12.88 4.86 -12.55
C TRP A 327 13.22 3.38 -12.54
N THR A 328 13.18 2.77 -11.35
CA THR A 328 13.34 1.33 -11.14
C THR A 328 12.12 0.78 -10.41
N PHE A 329 11.80 -0.49 -10.63
CA PHE A 329 10.72 -1.18 -9.93
C PHE A 329 11.26 -2.49 -9.36
N ASP A 330 11.15 -2.62 -8.03
CA ASP A 330 11.60 -3.77 -7.26
C ASP A 330 10.40 -4.42 -6.54
N ASP A 331 10.26 -5.74 -6.66
CA ASP A 331 9.18 -6.55 -6.08
C ASP A 331 9.70 -7.54 -5.04
N HIS A 332 10.58 -7.08 -4.16
CA HIS A 332 11.18 -7.91 -3.13
C HIS A 332 10.13 -8.64 -2.27
N LYS A 333 10.27 -9.97 -2.10
CA LYS A 333 9.30 -10.85 -1.42
C LYS A 333 8.92 -10.39 0.00
N TYR A 334 9.81 -9.68 0.69
CA TYR A 334 9.56 -9.13 2.03
C TYR A 334 8.29 -8.28 2.11
N TRP A 335 7.94 -7.55 1.04
CA TRP A 335 6.74 -6.72 1.01
C TRP A 335 5.45 -7.53 1.17
N THR A 336 5.48 -8.80 0.75
CA THR A 336 4.38 -9.77 0.85
C THR A 336 4.57 -10.82 1.94
N LEU A 337 5.61 -10.71 2.78
CA LEU A 337 5.74 -11.52 4.01
C LEU A 337 4.87 -10.95 5.15
N PRO A 338 4.56 -11.74 6.20
CA PRO A 338 3.73 -11.25 7.32
C PRO A 338 4.51 -10.42 8.35
N HIS A 339 5.82 -10.26 8.14
CA HIS A 339 6.73 -9.57 9.06
C HIS A 339 6.39 -8.08 9.22
N GLU A 340 6.60 -7.59 10.43
CA GLU A 340 6.59 -6.16 10.75
C GLU A 340 7.87 -5.51 10.20
N PHE A 341 7.86 -4.22 9.85
CA PHE A 341 9.06 -3.62 9.24
C PHE A 341 10.26 -3.55 10.18
N CYS A 342 10.06 -3.56 11.51
CA CYS A 342 11.15 -3.66 12.48
C CYS A 342 11.98 -4.95 12.36
N ASP A 343 11.43 -6.01 11.76
CA ASP A 343 12.15 -7.28 11.54
C ASP A 343 13.04 -7.24 10.27
N MET A 344 12.93 -6.21 9.42
CA MET A 344 13.51 -6.21 8.07
C MET A 344 15.02 -6.33 8.06
N SER A 345 15.71 -5.67 9.00
CA SER A 345 17.18 -5.74 9.10
C SER A 345 17.71 -7.15 9.37
N GLN A 346 16.90 -8.04 9.95
CA GLN A 346 17.27 -9.42 10.24
C GLN A 346 16.79 -10.39 9.15
N VAL A 347 15.58 -10.17 8.64
CA VAL A 347 14.91 -11.09 7.71
C VAL A 347 15.26 -10.81 6.24
N ALA A 348 15.44 -9.54 5.87
CA ALA A 348 15.81 -9.09 4.53
C ALA A 348 16.90 -8.01 4.62
N PRO A 349 18.11 -8.35 5.11
CA PRO A 349 19.18 -7.39 5.32
C PRO A 349 19.62 -6.71 4.01
N ASP A 350 19.53 -7.41 2.88
CA ASP A 350 19.78 -6.88 1.54
C ASP A 350 18.82 -5.73 1.19
N LEU A 351 17.51 -5.92 1.40
CA LEU A 351 16.51 -4.86 1.22
C LEU A 351 16.74 -3.70 2.18
N TYR A 352 16.98 -3.98 3.47
CA TYR A 352 17.23 -2.93 4.46
C TYR A 352 18.45 -2.08 4.09
N ASN A 353 19.57 -2.72 3.72
CA ASN A 353 20.79 -2.05 3.28
C ASN A 353 20.60 -1.24 2.00
N ASP A 354 19.72 -1.68 1.09
CA ASP A 354 19.39 -0.91 -0.10
C ASP A 354 18.58 0.35 0.23
N LEU A 355 17.57 0.23 1.11
CA LEU A 355 16.78 1.36 1.61
C LEU A 355 17.60 2.38 2.40
N GLN A 356 18.74 1.98 2.99
CA GLN A 356 19.67 2.92 3.65
C GLN A 356 20.32 3.91 2.68
N LYS A 357 20.29 3.64 1.37
CA LYS A 357 20.83 4.54 0.34
C LYS A 357 19.85 5.65 -0.04
N SER A 358 18.61 5.58 0.42
CA SER A 358 17.57 6.54 0.09
C SER A 358 17.77 7.87 0.82
N SER A 359 17.52 8.98 0.13
CA SER A 359 17.39 10.29 0.76
C SER A 359 16.04 10.46 1.45
N LEU A 360 15.00 9.79 0.92
CA LEU A 360 13.66 9.76 1.46
C LEU A 360 12.95 8.46 1.04
N ILE A 361 12.19 7.85 1.95
CA ILE A 361 11.29 6.73 1.65
C ILE A 361 9.83 7.15 1.92
N LEU A 362 8.98 7.10 0.90
CA LEU A 362 7.55 7.34 0.99
C LEU A 362 6.81 6.00 1.11
N PHE A 363 6.10 5.79 2.23
CA PHE A 363 5.26 4.62 2.43
C PHE A 363 3.79 4.98 2.18
N LYS A 364 3.20 4.38 1.14
CA LYS A 364 1.81 4.63 0.77
C LYS A 364 0.84 3.74 1.55
N GLY A 365 -0.29 4.30 1.98
CA GLY A 365 -1.45 3.51 2.38
C GLY A 365 -1.41 2.91 3.78
N ASP A 366 -2.51 2.23 4.11
CA ASP A 366 -2.82 1.76 5.47
C ASP A 366 -2.02 0.52 5.88
N LEU A 367 -1.84 -0.44 4.97
CA LEU A 367 -1.08 -1.66 5.27
C LEU A 367 0.40 -1.35 5.56
N ASN A 368 1.01 -0.46 4.80
CA ASN A 368 2.39 -0.04 5.07
C ASN A 368 2.49 0.66 6.44
N TYR A 369 1.52 1.51 6.82
CA TYR A 369 1.50 2.11 8.17
C TYR A 369 1.34 1.07 9.28
N ARG A 370 0.48 0.07 9.08
CA ARG A 370 0.32 -1.05 10.02
C ARG A 370 1.62 -1.82 10.16
N LYS A 371 2.32 -2.15 9.06
CA LYS A 371 3.63 -2.81 9.11
C LYS A 371 4.74 -1.94 9.73
N LEU A 372 4.72 -0.62 9.52
CA LEU A 372 5.64 0.34 10.17
C LEU A 372 5.46 0.36 11.68
N THR A 373 4.20 0.29 12.15
CA THR A 373 3.85 0.39 13.58
C THR A 373 3.63 -0.97 14.26
N GLY A 374 3.86 -2.07 13.53
CA GLY A 374 3.67 -3.45 13.99
C GLY A 374 2.21 -3.86 14.22
N ASP A 375 1.22 -3.08 13.75
CA ASP A 375 -0.22 -3.34 13.93
C ASP A 375 -0.59 -3.54 15.41
N ARG A 376 -0.06 -2.66 16.29
CA ARG A 376 -0.20 -2.76 17.75
C ARG A 376 -1.18 -1.74 18.33
N LYS A 377 -1.70 -2.05 19.52
CA LYS A 377 -2.55 -1.16 20.33
C LYS A 377 -1.75 -0.06 21.02
N TRP A 378 -1.09 0.79 20.24
CA TRP A 378 -0.39 1.96 20.77
C TRP A 378 -1.37 3.00 21.30
N ASP A 379 -0.99 3.70 22.38
CA ASP A 379 -1.68 4.92 22.78
C ASP A 379 -1.49 6.00 21.71
N TYR A 380 -2.51 6.83 21.49
CA TYR A 380 -2.53 7.83 20.42
C TYR A 380 -1.35 8.81 20.46
N THR A 381 -0.83 9.11 21.65
CA THR A 381 0.23 10.10 21.86
C THR A 381 1.65 9.50 21.76
N VAL A 382 1.78 8.18 21.60
CA VAL A 382 3.09 7.54 21.41
C VAL A 382 3.79 8.18 20.20
N PRO A 383 5.05 8.64 20.32
CA PRO A 383 5.75 9.24 19.18
C PRO A 383 5.90 8.24 18.02
N PHE A 384 5.74 8.71 16.78
CA PHE A 384 5.86 7.86 15.59
C PHE A 384 7.19 7.10 15.55
N GLN A 385 8.29 7.79 15.84
CA GLN A 385 9.62 7.19 15.95
C GLN A 385 9.68 5.99 16.91
N ARG A 386 8.97 6.05 18.05
CA ARG A 386 8.90 4.94 19.00
C ARG A 386 8.11 3.76 18.42
N ALA A 387 6.99 4.05 17.75
CA ALA A 387 6.17 3.02 17.11
C ALA A 387 6.88 2.31 15.95
N LEU A 388 7.87 2.94 15.30
CA LEU A 388 8.73 2.32 14.28
C LEU A 388 9.64 1.21 14.83
N ARG A 389 9.83 1.13 16.16
CA ARG A 389 10.57 0.06 16.84
C ARG A 389 11.95 -0.22 16.23
N GLY A 390 12.70 0.84 15.93
CA GLY A 390 14.04 0.76 15.34
C GLY A 390 14.09 0.65 13.82
N PHE A 391 12.95 0.57 13.13
CA PHE A 391 12.92 0.65 11.67
C PHE A 391 13.18 2.09 11.19
N GLN A 392 14.45 2.42 10.97
CA GLN A 392 14.88 3.73 10.47
C GLN A 392 16.03 3.60 9.44
N PRO A 393 15.80 2.91 8.29
CA PRO A 393 16.85 2.76 7.27
C PRO A 393 17.29 4.12 6.70
N ALA A 394 16.35 5.04 6.50
CA ALA A 394 16.57 6.39 5.98
C ALA A 394 15.45 7.31 6.51
N PRO A 395 15.50 8.64 6.26
CA PRO A 395 14.33 9.49 6.46
C PRO A 395 13.11 8.91 5.73
N LEU A 396 11.99 8.80 6.44
CA LEU A 396 10.77 8.19 5.89
C LEU A 396 9.53 9.02 6.22
N CYS A 397 8.55 8.93 5.34
CA CYS A 397 7.23 9.53 5.53
C CYS A 397 6.16 8.51 5.19
N SER A 398 5.16 8.35 6.05
CA SER A 398 3.94 7.62 5.68
C SER A 398 2.87 8.57 5.18
N LEU A 399 2.32 8.27 4.00
CA LEU A 399 1.19 8.94 3.39
C LEU A 399 -0.02 7.99 3.50
N ARG A 400 -0.81 8.17 4.55
CA ARG A 400 -1.84 7.20 4.94
C ARG A 400 -3.20 7.83 5.10
N THR A 401 -4.18 7.30 4.39
CA THR A 401 -5.60 7.42 4.75
C THR A 401 -5.95 6.31 5.77
N LEU A 402 -6.58 6.66 6.89
CA LEU A 402 -6.80 5.76 8.02
C LEU A 402 -7.88 4.69 7.72
N LYS A 403 -7.50 3.41 7.75
CA LYS A 403 -8.41 2.26 7.52
C LYS A 403 -8.23 1.14 8.56
N ALA A 404 -7.63 1.44 9.71
CA ALA A 404 -7.32 0.46 10.77
C ALA A 404 -7.20 1.11 12.16
N ASP A 405 -7.47 0.32 13.21
CA ASP A 405 -7.46 0.71 14.65
C ASP A 405 -6.05 0.95 15.23
N VAL A 406 -5.17 1.59 14.47
CA VAL A 406 -3.83 2.01 14.91
C VAL A 406 -3.58 3.43 14.43
N GLN A 407 -3.21 4.33 15.35
CA GLN A 407 -2.77 5.68 15.03
C GLN A 407 -1.90 6.19 16.18
N VAL A 408 -0.74 6.77 15.85
CA VAL A 408 0.23 7.28 16.83
C VAL A 408 0.63 8.73 16.53
N GLY A 409 1.35 9.39 17.44
CA GLY A 409 1.87 10.74 17.26
C GLY A 409 0.80 11.83 17.18
N LEU A 410 -0.39 11.60 17.75
CA LEU A 410 -1.42 12.63 17.90
C LEU A 410 -1.13 13.53 19.10
N LYS A 411 -1.74 14.73 19.08
CA LYS A 411 -1.71 15.61 20.26
C LYS A 411 -2.54 15.01 21.39
N PRO A 412 -2.19 15.27 22.67
CA PRO A 412 -3.01 14.83 23.80
C PRO A 412 -4.48 15.27 23.65
N GLY A 413 -5.42 14.34 23.82
CA GLY A 413 -6.86 14.58 23.69
C GLY A 413 -7.41 14.54 22.26
N GLN A 414 -6.55 14.56 21.23
CA GLN A 414 -7.01 14.59 19.84
C GLN A 414 -7.72 13.29 19.44
N GLY A 415 -7.13 12.13 19.76
CA GLY A 415 -7.72 10.83 19.43
C GLY A 415 -8.98 10.53 20.24
N GLU A 416 -9.02 10.95 21.49
CA GLU A 416 -10.17 10.81 22.39
C GLU A 416 -11.35 11.66 21.90
N ASN A 417 -11.10 12.92 21.52
CA ASN A 417 -12.13 13.81 20.97
C ASN A 417 -12.70 13.28 19.64
N LEU A 418 -11.84 12.75 18.76
CA LEU A 418 -12.28 12.12 17.51
C LEU A 418 -13.14 10.88 17.79
N SER A 419 -12.72 10.04 18.74
CA SER A 419 -13.46 8.83 19.13
C SER A 419 -14.83 9.15 19.73
N ALA A 420 -14.94 10.25 20.49
CA ALA A 420 -16.21 10.74 21.03
C ALA A 420 -17.15 11.28 19.94
N ALA A 421 -16.60 11.89 18.88
CA ALA A 421 -17.38 12.46 17.79
C ALA A 421 -17.80 11.42 16.74
N ASP A 422 -16.93 10.46 16.43
CA ASP A 422 -17.15 9.41 15.44
C ASP A 422 -16.35 8.17 15.84
N SER A 423 -17.01 7.14 16.36
CA SER A 423 -16.34 5.92 16.83
C SER A 423 -15.59 5.17 15.72
N ASN A 424 -15.85 5.46 14.45
CA ASN A 424 -15.25 4.80 13.29
C ASN A 424 -14.20 5.67 12.57
N TRP A 425 -13.75 6.78 13.18
CA TRP A 425 -12.86 7.75 12.55
C TRP A 425 -11.53 7.14 12.03
N MET A 426 -11.03 6.06 12.66
CA MET A 426 -9.81 5.38 12.25
C MET A 426 -10.00 4.39 11.07
N THR A 427 -11.23 4.02 10.75
CA THR A 427 -11.52 2.88 9.87
C THR A 427 -12.40 3.24 8.67
N ASN A 428 -13.02 4.42 8.69
CA ASN A 428 -13.91 4.89 7.63
C ASN A 428 -13.17 5.59 6.45
N GLY A 429 -11.84 5.69 6.50
CA GLY A 429 -11.03 6.33 5.47
C GLY A 429 -11.21 7.85 5.38
N LYS A 430 -11.90 8.50 6.31
CA LYS A 430 -12.18 9.96 6.24
C LYS A 430 -10.96 10.80 6.58
N TYR A 431 -10.12 10.33 7.49
CA TYR A 431 -8.95 11.04 7.99
C TYR A 431 -7.66 10.50 7.37
N ALA A 432 -6.62 11.33 7.37
CA ALA A 432 -5.30 10.96 6.87
C ALA A 432 -4.17 11.55 7.71
N VAL A 433 -2.96 11.05 7.48
CA VAL A 433 -1.71 11.58 8.05
C VAL A 433 -0.61 11.64 6.98
N ILE A 434 0.18 12.69 7.05
CA ILE A 434 1.51 12.81 6.44
C ILE A 434 2.47 12.82 7.62
N GLN A 435 3.00 11.65 7.97
CA GLN A 435 3.74 11.47 9.21
C GLN A 435 5.20 11.11 8.93
N PHE A 436 6.11 11.99 9.34
CA PHE A 436 7.53 11.92 9.01
C PHE A 436 8.37 11.46 10.21
N SER A 437 9.44 10.71 9.93
CA SER A 437 10.48 10.37 10.89
C SER A 437 11.84 10.37 10.20
N SER A 438 12.85 10.92 10.86
CA SER A 438 14.24 10.85 10.42
C SER A 438 15.08 10.09 11.45
N PRO A 439 16.12 9.35 11.04
CA PRO A 439 17.15 8.89 11.96
C PRO A 439 17.75 10.09 12.70
N CYS A 440 17.99 9.97 14.01
CA CYS A 440 18.80 10.95 14.73
C CYS A 440 20.23 10.90 14.18
N LYS A 441 20.77 12.03 13.71
CA LYS A 441 22.21 12.13 13.46
C LYS A 441 22.90 11.94 14.80
N GLN A 442 23.71 10.89 14.93
CA GLN A 442 24.61 10.71 16.07
C GLN A 442 25.71 11.76 16.05
#